data_AF-U5QBZ2-F1
#
_entry.id   AF-U5QBZ2-F1
#
_cell.length_a   1.000
_cell.length_b   1.000
_cell.length_c   1.000
_cell.angle_alpha   90.00
_cell.angle_beta   90.00
_cell.angle_gamma   90.00
#
_symmetry.space_group_name_H-M   'P 1'
#
loop_
_entity.id
_entity.type
_entity.pdbx_description
1 polymer ?
#
loop_
_entity_poly.entity_id
_entity_poly.type
_entity_poly.pdbx_seq_one_letter_code
_entity_poly.pdbx_strand_id
1 'polypeptide(L)'
;MVSYLNRHGIDAHGIDRNIISQLNFETADWLEYKYGKERWGTIVSNLGFSNHFNHHNLREDGNYIEYGKTYMNILHSLKIGGSFHYAPDLQFIEKFLDHNCFTITKYDVDKNDFKATVVKRIK
;
A
#
# COMPACT_ATOMS: atom_id res chain seq x y z
N MET A 1 4.44 0.74 14.87
CA MET A 1 3.22 -0.04 14.55
C MET A 1 3.45 -1.54 14.63
N VAL A 2 4.37 -2.10 13.84
CA VAL A 2 4.66 -3.55 13.80
C VAL A 2 4.87 -4.18 15.18
N SER A 3 5.78 -3.63 16.01
CA SER A 3 6.03 -4.15 17.36
C SER A 3 4.78 -4.12 18.26
N TYR A 4 3.89 -3.13 18.07
CA TYR A 4 2.64 -3.06 18.82
C TYR A 4 1.69 -4.19 18.40
N LEU A 5 1.52 -4.42 17.09
CA LEU A 5 0.67 -5.48 16.56
C LEU A 5 1.18 -6.87 16.98
N ASN A 6 2.48 -7.11 16.86
CA ASN A 6 3.11 -8.37 17.28
C ASN A 6 2.89 -8.67 18.77
N ARG A 7 2.99 -7.66 19.64
CA ARG A 7 2.69 -7.82 21.08
C ARG A 7 1.23 -8.17 21.38
N HIS A 8 0.32 -7.92 20.43
CA HIS A 8 -1.10 -8.27 20.54
C HIS A 8 -1.46 -9.53 19.74
N GLY A 9 -0.46 -10.35 19.37
CA GLY A 9 -0.68 -11.63 18.71
C GLY A 9 -1.00 -11.53 17.22
N ILE A 10 -0.82 -10.36 16.60
CA ILE A 10 -0.99 -10.18 15.15
C ILE A 10 0.38 -10.33 14.49
N ASP A 11 0.50 -11.29 13.57
CA ASP A 11 1.69 -11.50 12.76
C ASP A 11 1.91 -10.34 11.78
N ALA A 12 2.79 -9.40 12.18
CA ALA A 12 3.03 -8.16 11.46
C ALA A 12 4.50 -8.05 11.06
N HIS A 13 4.72 -7.67 9.80
CA HIS A 13 6.03 -7.38 9.22
C HIS A 13 6.10 -5.93 8.76
N GLY A 14 7.28 -5.32 8.83
CA GLY A 14 7.54 -3.96 8.37
C GLY A 14 8.69 -3.89 7.38
N ILE A 15 8.57 -2.98 6.42
CA ILE A 15 9.66 -2.58 5.54
C ILE A 15 9.93 -1.09 5.69
N ASP A 16 11.19 -0.70 5.66
CA ASP A 16 11.63 0.69 5.60
C ASP A 16 13.05 0.74 5.03
N ARG A 17 13.46 1.86 4.45
CA ARG A 17 14.82 2.05 3.92
C ARG A 17 15.86 2.29 5.01
N ASN A 18 15.44 2.81 6.16
CA ASN A 18 16.35 3.30 7.21
C ASN A 18 16.26 2.49 8.51
N ILE A 19 15.90 1.21 8.42
CA ILE A 19 15.89 0.30 9.57
C ILE A 19 16.98 -0.74 9.46
N ILE A 20 17.45 -1.23 10.60
CA ILE A 20 18.32 -2.41 10.66
C ILE A 20 17.42 -3.63 10.57
N SER A 21 17.65 -4.49 9.58
CA SER A 21 16.94 -5.77 9.45
C SER A 21 17.00 -6.57 10.75
N GLN A 22 15.83 -6.99 11.22
CA GLN A 22 15.63 -7.77 12.45
C GLN A 22 14.43 -8.72 12.26
N LEU A 23 14.13 -9.54 13.25
CA LEU A 23 12.91 -10.36 13.20
C LEU A 23 11.69 -9.45 12.99
N ASN A 24 10.94 -9.71 11.92
CA ASN A 24 9.76 -8.96 11.46
C ASN A 24 10.02 -7.59 10.81
N PHE A 25 11.28 -7.21 10.58
CA PHE A 25 11.67 -5.97 9.92
C PHE A 25 12.68 -6.24 8.82
N GLU A 26 12.41 -5.73 7.62
CA GLU A 26 13.30 -5.87 6.46
C GLU A 26 13.66 -4.50 5.92
N THR A 27 14.96 -4.27 5.70
CA THR A 27 15.43 -3.04 5.03
C THR A 27 15.11 -3.12 3.53
N ALA A 28 14.08 -2.40 3.07
CA ALA A 28 13.64 -2.41 1.68
C ALA A 28 12.89 -1.13 1.27
N ASP A 29 12.93 -0.81 -0.02
CA ASP A 29 12.06 0.19 -0.65
C ASP A 29 10.77 -0.44 -1.21
N TRP A 30 9.72 0.36 -1.37
CA TRP A 30 8.44 -0.07 -1.96
C TRP A 30 8.61 -0.74 -3.32
N LEU A 31 9.48 -0.20 -4.19
CA LEU A 31 9.66 -0.68 -5.56
C LEU A 31 10.47 -1.99 -5.64
N GLU A 32 11.25 -2.31 -4.61
CA GLU A 32 12.15 -3.46 -4.58
C GLU A 32 11.59 -4.64 -3.79
N TYR A 33 10.65 -4.38 -2.89
CA TYR A 33 10.10 -5.40 -2.00
C TYR A 33 9.36 -6.51 -2.76
N LYS A 34 9.63 -7.76 -2.37
CA LYS A 34 8.99 -8.95 -2.96
C LYS A 34 7.68 -9.27 -2.23
N TYR A 35 6.60 -8.59 -2.61
CA TYR A 35 5.28 -8.75 -1.99
C TYR A 35 4.73 -10.19 -2.06
N GLY A 36 5.05 -10.94 -3.13
CA GLY A 36 4.51 -12.28 -3.38
C GLY A 36 3.08 -12.25 -3.94
N LYS A 37 2.40 -13.40 -3.94
CA LYS A 37 1.00 -13.55 -4.35
C LYS A 37 0.20 -14.13 -3.18
N GLU A 38 -1.02 -13.60 -2.95
CA GLU A 38 -1.95 -14.15 -1.95
C GLU A 38 -1.34 -14.38 -0.56
N ARG A 39 -0.45 -13.47 -0.16
CA ARG A 39 0.33 -13.56 1.07
C ARG A 39 -0.30 -12.76 2.20
N TRP A 40 -0.73 -11.54 1.91
CA TRP A 40 -1.06 -10.56 2.95
C TRP A 40 -2.56 -10.44 3.18
N GLY A 41 -2.96 -10.45 4.46
CA GLY A 41 -4.32 -10.12 4.87
C GLY A 41 -4.57 -8.61 4.90
N THR A 42 -3.58 -7.82 5.31
CA THR A 42 -3.67 -6.36 5.29
C THR A 42 -2.29 -5.76 5.07
N ILE A 43 -2.22 -4.76 4.19
CA ILE A 43 -1.04 -3.90 4.00
C ILE A 43 -1.47 -2.48 4.36
N VAL A 44 -0.62 -1.76 5.07
CA VAL A 44 -0.89 -0.36 5.48
C VAL A 44 0.29 0.52 5.06
N SER A 45 0.00 1.65 4.43
CA SER A 45 0.98 2.66 4.05
C SER A 45 0.43 4.06 4.29
N ASN A 46 0.65 4.60 5.49
CA ASN A 46 0.28 5.98 5.79
C ASN A 46 1.41 6.91 5.30
N LEU A 47 1.11 7.79 4.33
CA LEU A 47 2.04 8.78 3.76
C LEU A 47 3.29 8.22 3.08
N GLY A 48 3.55 6.91 3.14
CA GLY A 48 4.70 6.28 2.51
C GLY A 48 4.50 6.15 1.00
N PHE A 49 3.79 5.11 0.59
CA PHE A 49 3.67 4.75 -0.82
C PHE A 49 2.95 5.82 -1.64
N SER A 50 1.78 6.27 -1.18
CA SER A 50 0.89 7.15 -1.95
C SER A 50 1.45 8.56 -2.15
N ASN A 51 2.18 9.13 -1.18
CA ASN A 51 2.85 10.42 -1.39
C ASN A 51 3.93 10.32 -2.44
N HIS A 52 4.77 9.28 -2.37
CA HIS A 52 5.80 9.05 -3.36
C HIS A 52 5.20 8.84 -4.75
N PHE A 53 4.12 8.05 -4.85
CA PHE A 53 3.43 7.85 -6.12
C PHE A 53 2.83 9.15 -6.67
N ASN A 54 2.11 9.92 -5.84
CA ASN A 54 1.59 11.24 -6.24
C ASN A 54 2.72 12.16 -6.74
N HIS A 55 3.84 12.23 -6.01
CA HIS A 55 4.97 13.06 -6.40
C HIS A 55 5.55 12.65 -7.76
N HIS A 56 5.75 11.35 -8.01
CA HIS A 56 6.25 10.86 -9.29
C HIS A 56 5.22 10.95 -10.42
N ASN A 57 3.92 10.89 -10.13
CA ASN A 57 2.88 11.03 -11.15
C ASN A 57 2.73 12.48 -11.65
N LEU A 58 3.04 13.47 -10.81
CA LEU A 58 2.89 14.90 -11.16
C LEU A 58 4.12 15.50 -11.86
N ARG A 59 5.22 14.77 -11.97
CA ARG A 59 6.48 15.25 -12.55
C ARG A 59 6.72 14.67 -13.94
N GLU A 60 7.23 15.50 -14.85
CA GLU A 60 7.59 15.09 -16.21
C GLU A 60 8.69 14.00 -16.20
N ASP A 61 9.62 14.07 -15.24
CA ASP A 61 10.71 13.11 -15.03
C ASP A 61 10.39 12.00 -14.02
N GLY A 62 9.13 11.89 -13.58
CA GLY A 62 8.74 11.02 -12.49
C GLY A 62 8.60 9.55 -12.89
N ASN A 63 8.97 8.64 -12.00
CA ASN A 63 8.92 7.19 -12.23
C ASN A 63 7.52 6.58 -11.99
N TYR A 64 6.46 7.20 -12.51
CA TYR A 64 5.07 6.80 -12.21
C TYR A 64 4.70 5.41 -12.73
N ILE A 65 5.38 4.93 -13.78
CA ILE A 65 5.16 3.59 -14.34
C ILE A 65 5.54 2.50 -13.33
N GLU A 66 6.71 2.59 -12.71
CA GLU A 66 7.15 1.59 -11.73
C GLU A 66 6.32 1.64 -10.45
N TYR A 67 5.85 2.83 -10.03
CA TYR A 67 4.88 2.93 -8.94
C TYR A 67 3.54 2.29 -9.32
N GLY A 68 3.06 2.46 -10.55
CA GLY A 68 1.84 1.80 -11.03
C GLY A 68 1.96 0.27 -11.03
N LYS A 69 3.10 -0.27 -11.49
CA LYS A 69 3.39 -1.71 -11.40
C LYS A 69 3.45 -2.18 -9.95
N THR A 70 4.13 -1.44 -9.08
CA THR A 70 4.26 -1.76 -7.65
C THR A 70 2.90 -1.73 -6.96
N TYR A 71 2.04 -0.76 -7.29
CA TYR A 71 0.66 -0.71 -6.81
C TYR A 71 -0.09 -2.00 -7.15
N MET A 72 -0.01 -2.47 -8.40
CA MET A 72 -0.63 -3.75 -8.80
C MET A 72 0.03 -4.96 -8.13
N ASN A 73 1.35 -4.94 -7.91
CA ASN A 73 2.04 -6.01 -7.16
C ASN A 73 1.54 -6.08 -5.71
N ILE A 74 1.34 -4.94 -5.04
CA ILE A 74 0.73 -4.85 -3.71
C ILE A 74 -0.66 -5.47 -3.76
N LEU A 75 -1.52 -5.07 -4.69
CA LEU A 75 -2.89 -5.57 -4.78
C LEU A 75 -2.98 -7.08 -5.07
N HIS A 76 -2.15 -7.61 -5.97
CA HIS A 76 -2.09 -9.04 -6.25
C HIS A 76 -1.47 -9.88 -5.13
N SER A 77 -0.68 -9.24 -4.25
CA SER A 77 -0.15 -9.91 -3.06
C SER A 77 -1.19 -10.10 -1.95
N LEU A 78 -2.32 -9.41 -2.02
CA LEU A 78 -3.42 -9.57 -1.07
C LEU A 78 -4.07 -10.95 -1.27
N LYS A 79 -4.41 -11.61 -0.16
CA LYS A 79 -5.35 -12.73 -0.16
C LYS A 79 -6.73 -12.26 -0.60
N ILE A 80 -7.60 -13.16 -1.08
CA ILE A 80 -9.02 -12.84 -1.25
C ILE A 80 -9.57 -12.40 0.12
N GLY A 81 -10.27 -11.26 0.14
CA GLY A 81 -10.73 -10.60 1.36
C GLY A 81 -9.68 -9.69 2.02
N GLY A 82 -8.42 -9.75 1.60
CA GLY A 82 -7.35 -8.88 2.06
C GLY A 82 -7.46 -7.45 1.53
N SER A 83 -6.79 -6.51 2.19
CA SER A 83 -6.92 -5.09 1.86
C SER A 83 -5.62 -4.29 1.95
N PHE A 84 -5.51 -3.28 1.09
CA PHE A 84 -4.45 -2.27 1.14
C PHE A 84 -5.04 -0.93 1.62
N HIS A 85 -4.51 -0.42 2.71
CA HIS A 85 -4.93 0.83 3.35
C HIS A 85 -3.83 1.87 3.15
N TYR A 86 -4.15 3.02 2.56
CA TYR A 86 -3.18 4.08 2.35
C TYR A 86 -3.84 5.46 2.35
N ALA A 87 -3.03 6.48 2.61
CA ALA A 87 -3.44 7.89 2.54
C ALA A 87 -2.24 8.75 2.13
N PRO A 88 -2.39 9.76 1.27
CA PRO A 88 -3.63 10.20 0.61
C PRO A 88 -4.10 9.24 -0.49
N ASP A 89 -5.29 9.48 -1.05
CA ASP A 89 -5.85 8.70 -2.15
C ASP A 89 -5.10 8.93 -3.47
N LEU A 90 -5.25 7.98 -4.39
CA LEU A 90 -4.55 7.92 -5.67
C LEU A 90 -5.57 7.89 -6.81
N GLN A 91 -6.42 8.93 -6.88
CA GLN A 91 -7.57 9.01 -7.79
C GLN A 91 -7.23 8.68 -9.25
N PHE A 92 -6.02 9.04 -9.68
CA PHE A 92 -5.56 8.86 -11.05
C PHE A 92 -5.41 7.39 -11.46
N ILE A 93 -5.05 6.48 -10.54
CA ILE A 93 -4.90 5.04 -10.82
C ILE A 93 -6.10 4.22 -10.34
N GLU A 94 -6.72 4.63 -9.23
CA GLU A 94 -7.85 3.94 -8.63
C GLU A 94 -9.02 3.74 -9.60
N LYS A 95 -9.28 4.73 -10.47
CA LYS A 95 -10.35 4.69 -11.48
C LYS A 95 -10.19 3.60 -12.55
N PHE A 96 -9.00 2.99 -12.64
CA PHE A 96 -8.70 1.93 -13.61
C PHE A 96 -8.71 0.53 -12.99
N LEU A 97 -9.01 0.41 -11.69
CA LEU A 97 -9.10 -0.91 -11.04
C LEU A 97 -10.29 -1.70 -11.58
N ASP A 98 -10.06 -3.00 -11.83
CA ASP A 98 -11.14 -3.91 -12.18
C ASP A 98 -12.06 -4.13 -10.98
N HIS A 99 -13.27 -3.60 -11.07
CA HIS A 99 -14.29 -3.70 -10.03
C HIS A 99 -14.81 -5.14 -9.81
N ASN A 100 -14.50 -6.09 -10.70
CA ASN A 100 -14.78 -7.50 -10.46
C ASN A 100 -13.74 -8.17 -9.55
N CYS A 101 -12.56 -7.55 -9.41
CA CYS A 101 -11.45 -8.06 -8.59
C CYS A 101 -11.22 -7.23 -7.32
N PHE A 102 -11.55 -5.93 -7.34
CA PHE A 102 -11.30 -5.01 -6.24
C PHE A 102 -12.47 -4.08 -5.92
N THR A 103 -12.64 -3.79 -4.63
CA THR A 103 -13.53 -2.73 -4.13
C THR A 103 -12.71 -1.62 -3.51
N ILE A 104 -13.19 -0.38 -3.65
CA ILE A 104 -12.51 0.82 -3.14
C ILE A 104 -13.45 1.53 -2.17
N THR A 105 -12.99 1.79 -0.95
CA THR A 105 -13.70 2.61 0.03
C THR A 105 -12.82 3.79 0.42
N LYS A 106 -13.40 4.98 0.55
CA LYS A 106 -12.68 6.20 0.92
C LYS A 106 -13.24 6.79 2.20
N TYR A 107 -12.36 7.37 3.01
CA TYR A 107 -12.69 8.02 4.27
C TYR A 107 -12.08 9.42 4.26
N ASP A 108 -12.85 10.42 4.65
CA ASP A 108 -12.34 11.79 4.79
C ASP A 108 -11.37 11.86 5.97
N VAL A 109 -10.25 12.58 5.78
CA VAL A 109 -9.26 12.82 6.84
C VAL A 109 -9.32 14.29 7.22
N ASP A 110 -10.06 14.57 8.31
CA ASP A 110 -10.33 15.92 8.83
C ASP A 110 -10.94 16.87 7.77
N LYS A 111 -10.67 18.18 7.90
CA LYS A 111 -11.16 19.24 6.99
C LYS A 111 -10.30 19.43 5.74
N ASN A 112 -9.39 18.50 5.46
CA ASN A 112 -8.51 18.59 4.31
C ASN A 112 -9.11 17.82 3.12
N ASP A 113 -8.67 18.14 1.90
CA ASP A 113 -9.10 17.43 0.68
C ASP A 113 -8.48 16.02 0.54
N PHE A 114 -7.74 15.55 1.53
CA PHE A 114 -7.14 14.22 1.53
C PHE A 114 -8.12 13.16 2.03
N LYS A 115 -8.13 12.02 1.32
CA LYS A 115 -8.88 10.84 1.72
C LYS A 115 -7.94 9.69 2.05
N ALA A 116 -8.31 8.88 3.02
CA ALA A 116 -7.74 7.55 3.20
C ALA A 116 -8.49 6.57 2.30
N THR A 117 -7.77 5.75 1.54
CA THR A 117 -8.32 4.73 0.66
C THR A 117 -8.08 3.34 1.24
N VAL A 118 -9.11 2.49 1.15
CA VAL A 118 -9.03 1.05 1.37
C VAL A 118 -9.39 0.34 0.07
N VAL A 119 -8.44 -0.36 -0.52
CA VAL A 119 -8.68 -1.25 -1.66
C VAL A 119 -8.72 -2.68 -1.14
N LYS A 120 -9.86 -3.36 -1.32
CA LYS A 120 -10.06 -4.74 -0.86
C LYS A 120 -10.20 -5.68 -2.06
N ARG A 121 -9.43 -6.77 -2.05
CA ARG A 121 -9.49 -7.82 -3.07
C ARG A 121 -10.70 -8.73 -2.83
N ILE A 122 -11.51 -8.96 -3.85
CA ILE A 122 -12.73 -9.78 -3.80
C ILE A 122 -12.65 -11.04 -4.66
N LYS A 123 -11.71 -11.13 -5.60
CA LYS A 123 -11.46 -12.28 -6.46
C LYS A 123 -9.96 -12.46 -6.72
#